data_AF-A0A1H7CM31-F1
#
_entry.id   AF-A0A1H7CM31-F1
#
_cell.length_a   1.000
_cell.length_b   1.000
_cell.length_c   1.000
_cell.angle_alpha   90.00
_cell.angle_beta   90.00
_cell.angle_gamma   90.00
#
_symmetry.space_group_name_H-M   'P 1'
#
loop_
_entity.id
_entity.type
_entity.pdbx_description
1 polymer ?
#
loop_
_entity_poly.entity_id
_entity_poly.type
_entity_poly.pdbx_seq_one_letter_code
_entity_poly.pdbx_strand_id
1 'polypeptide(L)' 'MGWDECVPELLAHLGEMGPVGLVKIDGDREHKPWTMVISGERLDGASIRVDGNSLDYCLRHAIAVLRERLPDELALG' A
#
# COMPACT_ATOMS: atom_id res chain seq x y z
N MET A 1 13.14 0.72 20.18
CA MET A 1 12.60 1.14 18.88
C MET A 1 11.16 0.70 18.83
N GLY A 2 10.25 1.63 18.62
CA GLY A 2 8.83 1.32 18.47
C GLY A 2 8.60 0.63 17.13
N TRP A 3 7.59 -0.22 17.02
CA TRP A 3 7.21 -0.83 15.74
C TRP A 3 6.99 0.23 14.65
N ASP A 4 6.52 1.42 15.02
CA ASP A 4 6.33 2.55 14.11
C ASP A 4 7.63 3.09 13.50
N GLU A 5 8.78 2.88 14.14
CA GLU A 5 10.10 3.27 13.62
C GLU A 5 10.69 2.20 12.68
N CYS A 6 10.39 0.92 12.91
CA CYS A 6 10.89 -0.18 12.08
C CYS A 6 10.06 -0.43 10.82
N VAL A 7 8.76 -0.10 10.84
CA VAL A 7 7.87 -0.32 9.69
C VAL A 7 8.34 0.43 8.42
N PRO A 8 8.73 1.73 8.48
CA PRO A 8 9.24 2.43 7.30
C PRO A 8 10.48 1.78 6.67
N GLU A 9 11.45 1.36 7.48
CA GLU A 9 12.69 0.73 7.00
C GLU A 9 12.45 -0.66 6.41
N LEU A 10 11.59 -1.46 7.04
CA LEU A 10 11.19 -2.77 6.53
C LEU A 10 10.44 -2.64 5.20
N LEU A 11 9.53 -1.69 5.08
CA LEU A 11 8.79 -1.44 3.84
C LEU A 11 9.71 -0.94 2.72
N ALA A 12 10.72 -0.15 3.04
CA ALA A 12 11.73 0.27 2.07
C ALA A 12 12.51 -0.93 1.53
N HIS A 13 13.02 -1.79 2.41
CA HIS A 13 13.79 -2.97 2.00
C HIS A 13 12.97 -4.01 1.24
N LEU A 14 11.73 -4.28 1.67
CA LEU A 14 10.81 -5.12 0.90
C LEU A 14 10.47 -4.47 -0.46
N GLY A 15 10.42 -3.13 -0.49
CA GLY A 15 10.17 -2.30 -1.66
C GLY A 15 11.22 -2.39 -2.77
N GLU A 16 12.48 -2.69 -2.42
CA GLU A 16 13.58 -2.95 -3.35
C GLU A 16 13.38 -4.27 -4.11
N MET A 17 12.66 -5.23 -3.50
CA MET A 17 12.35 -6.52 -4.13
C MET A 17 11.08 -6.46 -5.01
N GLY A 18 10.27 -5.42 -4.86
CA GLY A 18 9.01 -5.22 -5.59
C GLY A 18 8.03 -4.34 -4.81
N PRO A 19 6.86 -4.03 -5.37
CA PRO A 19 5.85 -3.25 -4.66
C PRO A 19 5.30 -4.01 -3.44
N VAL A 20 5.22 -3.33 -2.29
CA VAL A 20 4.76 -3.90 -1.02
C VAL A 20 3.55 -3.14 -0.53
N GLY A 21 2.45 -3.86 -0.30
CA GLY A 21 1.23 -3.32 0.30
C GLY A 21 1.15 -3.61 1.79
N LEU A 22 0.93 -2.59 2.60
CA LEU A 22 0.57 -2.69 4.01
C LEU A 22 -0.87 -2.26 4.21
N VAL A 23 -1.63 -3.07 4.94
CA VAL A 23 -3.00 -2.77 5.35
C VAL A 23 -3.01 -2.56 6.86
N LYS A 24 -3.51 -1.41 7.29
CA LYS A 24 -3.73 -1.07 8.70
C LYS A 24 -5.21 -0.79 8.93
N ILE A 25 -5.72 -1.31 10.04
CA ILE A 25 -6.98 -0.85 10.63
C ILE A 25 -6.63 0.19 11.68
N ASP A 26 -7.10 1.41 11.48
CA ASP A 26 -6.98 2.51 12.43
C ASP A 26 -8.29 2.54 13.23
N GLY A 27 -8.34 1.76 14.32
CA GLY A 27 -9.53 1.59 15.17
C GLY A 27 -10.00 2.89 15.83
N ASP A 28 -9.16 3.91 15.85
CA ASP A 28 -9.48 5.25 16.37
C ASP A 28 -10.26 6.10 15.37
N ARG A 29 -10.41 5.67 14.12
CA ARG A 29 -11.17 6.39 13.09
C ARG A 29 -12.59 5.86 12.97
N GLU A 30 -13.57 6.68 13.34
CA GLU A 30 -14.99 6.39 13.10
C GLU A 30 -15.37 6.37 11.61
N HIS A 31 -14.62 7.09 10.76
CA HIS A 31 -14.81 7.15 9.31
C HIS A 31 -13.54 6.71 8.59
N LYS A 32 -13.68 5.82 7.61
CA LYS A 32 -12.58 5.18 6.88
C LYS A 32 -11.54 4.51 7.81
N PRO A 33 -11.96 3.50 8.60
CA PRO A 33 -11.06 2.80 9.53
C PRO A 33 -9.96 2.00 8.83
N TRP A 34 -10.04 1.77 7.52
CA TRP A 34 -9.02 1.04 6.77
C TRP A 34 -8.10 2.00 6.04
N THR A 35 -6.80 1.83 6.23
CA THR A 35 -5.75 2.46 5.42
C THR A 35 -4.95 1.38 4.73
N MET A 36 -4.78 1.49 3.42
CA MET A 36 -3.82 0.72 2.65
C MET A 36 -2.74 1.66 2.12
N VAL A 37 -1.47 1.27 2.30
CA VAL A 37 -0.32 1.96 1.73
C VAL A 37 0.44 0.97 0.86
N ILE A 38 0.76 1.33 -0.37
CA ILE A 38 1.69 0.57 -1.22
C ILE A 38 2.91 1.45 -1.50
N SER A 39 4.09 0.90 -1.29
CA SER A 39 5.37 1.55 -1.54
C SER A 39 6.35 0.59 -2.19
N GLY A 40 7.34 1.13 -2.89
CA GLY A 40 8.43 0.38 -3.49
C GLY A 40 9.19 1.22 -4.50
N GLU A 41 10.43 0.83 -4.81
CA GLU A 41 11.28 1.56 -5.76
C GLU A 41 10.63 1.64 -7.15
N ARG A 42 9.90 0.59 -7.55
CA ARG A 42 9.14 0.52 -8.81
C ARG A 42 7.99 1.52 -8.93
N LEU A 43 7.63 2.21 -7.84
CA LEU A 43 6.65 3.29 -7.88
C LEU A 43 7.31 4.67 -8.04
N ASP A 44 8.59 4.73 -8.45
CA ASP A 44 9.38 5.94 -8.65
C ASP A 44 9.39 6.86 -7.42
N GLY A 45 9.49 6.25 -6.23
CA GLY A 45 9.44 6.96 -4.95
C GLY A 45 8.06 7.47 -4.54
N ALA A 46 7.02 7.27 -5.35
CA ALA A 46 5.65 7.56 -4.97
C ALA A 46 5.05 6.42 -4.12
N SER A 47 4.19 6.77 -3.17
CA SER A 47 3.35 5.79 -2.47
C SER A 47 1.89 5.89 -2.93
N ILE A 48 1.19 4.76 -2.94
CA ILE A 48 -0.26 4.71 -3.12
C ILE A 48 -0.87 4.65 -1.73
N ARG A 49 -1.73 5.60 -1.38
CA ARG A 49 -2.49 5.58 -0.14
C ARG A 49 -3.99 5.53 -0.44
N VAL A 50 -4.69 4.57 0.15
CA VAL A 50 -6.14 4.44 0.05
C VAL A 50 -6.73 4.33 1.44
N ASP A 51 -7.62 5.26 1.78
CA ASP A 51 -8.41 5.25 3.01
C ASP A 51 -9.87 4.88 2.67
N GLY A 52 -10.45 3.93 3.40
CA GLY A 52 -11.76 3.37 3.05
C GLY A 52 -12.55 2.79 4.22
N ASN A 53 -13.85 2.64 4.01
CA ASN A 53 -14.77 2.09 5.00
C ASN A 53 -14.72 0.55 5.09
N SER A 54 -14.08 -0.11 4.12
CA SER A 54 -13.87 -1.55 4.11
C SER A 54 -12.53 -1.90 3.50
N LEU A 55 -12.01 -3.07 3.86
CA LEU A 55 -10.81 -3.64 3.25
C LEU A 55 -10.97 -3.85 1.74
N ASP A 56 -12.13 -4.37 1.31
CA ASP A 56 -12.43 -4.62 -0.11
C ASP A 56 -12.39 -3.32 -0.93
N TYR A 57 -12.93 -2.22 -0.40
CA TYR A 57 -12.85 -0.91 -1.06
C TYR A 57 -11.39 -0.49 -1.27
N CYS A 58 -10.58 -0.60 -0.22
CA CYS A 58 -9.17 -0.21 -0.27
C CYS A 58 -8.38 -1.06 -1.28
N LEU A 59 -8.58 -2.39 -1.27
CA LEU A 59 -7.90 -3.32 -2.18
C LEU A 59 -8.26 -3.04 -3.63
N ARG A 60 -9.56 -2.89 -3.96
CA ARG A 60 -9.99 -2.64 -5.34
C ARG A 60 -9.40 -1.35 -5.90
N HIS A 61 -9.42 -0.28 -5.10
CA HIS A 61 -8.85 1.00 -5.53
C HIS A 61 -7.33 0.93 -5.64
N ALA A 62 -6.64 0.29 -4.70
CA ALA A 62 -5.21 0.14 -4.74
C ALA A 62 -4.75 -0.67 -5.96
N ILE A 63 -5.46 -1.75 -6.30
CA ILE A 63 -5.22 -2.55 -7.52
C ILE A 63 -5.48 -1.73 -8.79
N ALA A 64 -6.55 -0.91 -8.81
CA ALA A 64 -6.83 -0.04 -9.95
C ALA A 64 -5.68 0.95 -10.19
N VAL A 65 -5.20 1.63 -9.14
CA VAL A 65 -4.05 2.55 -9.23
C VAL A 65 -2.77 1.82 -9.62
N LEU A 66 -2.53 0.61 -9.11
CA LEU A 66 -1.39 -0.20 -9.52
C LEU A 66 -1.44 -0.56 -11.00
N ARG A 67 -2.61 -0.91 -11.55
CA ARG A 67 -2.76 -1.21 -12.99
C ARG A 67 -2.49 0.00 -13.87
N GLU A 68 -2.85 1.19 -13.42
CA GLU A 68 -2.56 2.43 -14.13
C GLU A 68 -1.07 2.77 -14.12
N ARG A 69 -0.38 2.50 -13.00
CA ARG A 69 1.05 2.84 -12.84
C ARG A 69 2.01 1.77 -13.33
N LEU A 70 1.62 0.51 -13.27
CA LEU A 70 2.42 -0.68 -13.60
C LEU A 70 1.62 -1.60 -14.56
N PRO A 71 1.28 -1.13 -15.77
CA PRO A 71 0.45 -1.89 -16.71
C PRO A 71 1.11 -3.21 -17.15
N ASP A 72 2.44 -3.25 -17.23
CA ASP A 72 3.20 -4.39 -17.75
C ASP A 72 3.42 -5.51 -16.71
N GLU A 73 3.34 -5.20 -15.42
CA GLU A 73 3.65 -6.18 -14.35
C GLU A 73 2.43 -7.00 -13.94
N LEU A 74 1.22 -6.47 -14.11
CA LEU A 74 -0.03 -7.14 -13.75
C LEU A 74 -0.63 -7.97 -14.89
N ALA A 75 0.02 -7.99 -16.06
CA ALA A 75 -0.35 -8.81 -17.22
C ALA A 75 0.22 -10.24 -17.15
N LEU A 76 1.11 -10.54 -16.19
CA LEU A 76 1.75 -11.85 -16.00
C LEU A 76 1.00 -12.77 -15.01
N GLY A 77 -0.31 -12.54 -14.81
CA GLY A 77 -1.18 -13.38 -13.97
C GLY A 77 -1.90 -14.46 -14.76
#